data_AF-A0A820E1Y1-F1
#
_entry.id   AF-A0A820E1Y1-F1
#
_cell.length_a   1.000
_cell.length_b   1.000
_cell.length_c   1.000
_cell.angle_alpha   90.00
_cell.angle_beta   90.00
_cell.angle_gamma   90.00
#
_symmetry.space_group_name_H-M   'P 1'
#
loop_
_entity.id
_entity.type
_entity.pdbx_description
1 polymer ?
#
loop_
_entity_poly.entity_id
_entity_poly.type
_entity_poly.pdbx_seq_one_letter_code
_entity_poly.pdbx_strand_id
1 'polypeptide(L)'
;MINCYGLNGVGIQAIELYHEMPSELINEATHICVLNACSHSRLVDEARSIFKNIQNKTEKVHGAMSRIFFFEEEDQELIDEYERYHSPVSFVYGEYLSIN
;
A
#
# COMPACT_ATOMS: atom_id res chain seq x y z
N MET A 1 -19.06 -10.02 -15.99
CA MET A 1 -17.74 -9.98 -15.31
C MET A 1 -17.15 -8.60 -15.51
N ILE A 2 -16.56 -8.06 -14.43
CA ILE A 2 -15.69 -6.86 -14.35
C ILE A 2 -16.41 -5.52 -14.02
N ASN A 3 -16.09 -5.02 -12.82
CA ASN A 3 -16.12 -3.62 -12.32
C ASN A 3 -17.17 -3.13 -11.29
N CYS A 4 -17.94 -4.00 -10.62
CA CYS A 4 -18.88 -3.53 -9.56
C CYS A 4 -18.38 -3.64 -8.10
N TYR A 5 -17.09 -3.86 -7.83
CA TYR A 5 -16.59 -4.03 -6.46
C TYR A 5 -15.84 -2.82 -5.87
N GLY A 6 -16.20 -1.61 -6.30
CA GLY A 6 -15.74 -0.38 -5.61
C GLY A 6 -16.53 -0.03 -4.35
N LEU A 7 -17.43 -0.89 -3.86
CA LEU A 7 -18.50 -0.48 -2.94
C LEU A 7 -18.89 -1.54 -1.90
N ASN A 8 -17.93 -2.21 -1.28
CA ASN A 8 -18.19 -2.76 0.06
C ASN A 8 -17.25 -2.00 0.98
N GLY A 9 -17.77 -1.34 2.02
CA GLY A 9 -17.04 -0.52 2.99
C GLY A 9 -15.95 -1.24 3.79
N VAL A 10 -15.42 -2.35 3.26
CA VAL A 10 -14.37 -3.20 3.80
C VAL A 10 -13.08 -2.42 4.00
N GLY A 11 -12.74 -1.45 3.13
CA GLY A 11 -11.58 -0.58 3.35
C GLY A 11 -11.70 0.26 4.61
N ILE A 12 -12.84 0.94 4.78
CA ILE A 12 -13.12 1.76 5.97
C ILE A 12 -13.17 0.88 7.22
N GLN A 13 -13.87 -0.25 7.17
CA GLN A 13 -13.92 -1.21 8.28
C GLN A 13 -12.55 -1.79 8.63
N ALA A 14 -11.69 -2.04 7.63
CA ALA A 14 -10.32 -2.52 7.86
C ALA A 14 -9.47 -1.44 8.54
N ILE A 15 -9.66 -0.17 8.19
CA ILE A 15 -8.98 0.97 8.83
C ILE A 15 -9.47 1.14 10.28
N GLU A 16 -10.79 1.11 10.51
CA GLU A 16 -11.38 1.17 11.85
C GLU A 16 -10.82 0.06 12.75
N LEU A 17 -10.89 -1.19 12.28
CA LEU A 17 -10.33 -2.33 13.01
C LEU A 17 -8.83 -2.17 13.26
N TYR A 18 -8.08 -1.70 12.26
CA TYR A 18 -6.65 -1.45 12.40
C TYR A 18 -6.34 -0.41 13.48
N HIS A 19 -7.14 0.66 13.58
CA HIS A 19 -6.99 1.68 14.61
C HIS A 19 -7.43 1.22 16.01
N GLU A 20 -8.34 0.26 16.09
CA GLU A 20 -8.73 -0.36 17.36
C GLU A 20 -7.73 -1.41 17.88
N MET A 21 -6.84 -1.92 17.01
CA MET A 21 -5.85 -2.92 17.41
C MET A 21 -4.79 -2.31 18.36
N PRO A 22 -4.47 -2.99 19.48
CA PRO A 22 -3.33 -2.62 20.30
C PRO A 22 -2.04 -2.60 19.48
N SER A 23 -1.25 -1.55 19.63
CA SER A 23 -0.02 -1.34 18.85
C SER A 23 0.98 -2.51 18.95
N GLU A 24 0.96 -3.22 20.07
CA GLU A 24 1.78 -4.37 20.40
C GLU A 24 1.40 -5.64 19.60
N LEU A 25 0.17 -5.67 19.07
CA LEU A 25 -0.35 -6.77 18.25
C LEU A 25 -0.29 -6.47 16.75
N ILE A 26 0.02 -5.23 16.37
CA ILE A 26 0.19 -4.84 14.98
C ILE A 26 1.56 -5.31 14.51
N ASN A 27 1.58 -6.09 13.44
CA ASN A 27 2.79 -6.59 12.82
C ASN A 27 2.84 -6.19 11.33
N GLU A 28 3.95 -6.52 10.67
CA GLU A 28 4.17 -6.27 9.23
C GLU A 28 2.98 -6.74 8.37
N ALA A 29 2.44 -7.93 8.64
CA ALA A 29 1.34 -8.49 7.85
C ALA A 29 0.06 -7.67 8.03
N THR A 30 -0.24 -7.22 9.26
CA THR A 30 -1.38 -6.34 9.55
C THR A 30 -1.28 -5.03 8.78
N HIS A 31 -0.09 -4.40 8.74
CA HIS A 31 0.14 -3.19 7.95
C HIS A 31 -0.10 -3.43 6.45
N ILE A 32 0.42 -4.52 5.90
CA ILE A 32 0.24 -4.86 4.48
C ILE A 32 -1.24 -5.11 4.16
N CYS A 33 -1.96 -5.81 5.04
CA CYS A 33 -3.38 -6.08 4.87
C CYS A 33 -4.21 -4.80 4.81
N VAL A 34 -4.00 -3.86 5.73
CA VAL A 34 -4.77 -2.60 5.74
C VAL A 34 -4.41 -1.74 4.51
N LEU A 35 -3.14 -1.67 4.11
CA LEU A 35 -2.73 -0.96 2.89
C LEU A 35 -3.37 -1.55 1.62
N ASN A 36 -3.41 -2.88 1.50
CA ASN A 36 -4.10 -3.53 0.38
C ASN A 36 -5.62 -3.25 0.41
N ALA A 37 -6.25 -3.26 1.58
CA ALA A 37 -7.66 -2.92 1.72
C ALA A 37 -7.94 -1.47 1.25
N CYS A 38 -7.05 -0.54 1.59
CA CYS A 38 -7.10 0.83 1.10
C CYS A 38 -6.92 0.92 -0.42
N SER A 39 -5.97 0.16 -1.00
CA SER A 39 -5.76 0.07 -2.45
C SER A 39 -7.04 -0.37 -3.19
N HIS A 40 -7.69 -1.42 -2.71
CA HIS A 40 -8.93 -1.93 -3.30
C HIS A 40 -10.12 -0.97 -3.14
N SER A 41 -10.11 -0.15 -2.10
CA SER A 41 -11.19 0.78 -1.76
C SER A 41 -10.92 2.21 -2.22
N ARG A 42 -9.78 2.47 -2.88
CA ARG A 42 -9.32 3.81 -3.30
C ARG A 42 -9.21 4.81 -2.15
N LEU A 43 -8.81 4.35 -0.96
CA LEU A 43 -8.60 5.16 0.25
C LEU A 43 -7.12 5.58 0.35
N VAL A 44 -6.70 6.44 -0.58
CA VAL A 44 -5.28 6.81 -0.77
C VAL A 44 -4.74 7.61 0.42
N ASP A 45 -5.51 8.58 0.90
CA ASP A 45 -5.11 9.45 2.00
C ASP A 45 -4.92 8.67 3.31
N GLU A 46 -5.83 7.74 3.58
CA GLU A 46 -5.76 6.88 4.75
C GLU A 46 -4.57 5.92 4.67
N ALA A 47 -4.33 5.32 3.50
CA ALA A 47 -3.14 4.50 3.27
C ALA A 47 -1.85 5.29 3.52
N ARG A 48 -1.79 6.54 3.05
CA ARG A 48 -0.66 7.46 3.24
C ARG A 48 -0.42 7.76 4.71
N SER A 49 -1.48 8.08 5.44
CA SER A 49 -1.41 8.31 6.89
C SER A 49 -0.91 7.07 7.64
N ILE A 50 -1.48 5.90 7.36
CA ILE A 50 -1.06 4.63 7.98
C ILE A 50 0.40 4.35 7.68
N PHE A 51 0.79 4.43 6.40
CA PHE A 51 2.15 4.16 5.96
C PHE A 51 3.17 5.08 6.64
N LYS A 52 2.90 6.40 6.73
CA LYS A 52 3.77 7.36 7.43
C LYS A 52 4.01 6.96 8.90
N ASN A 53 2.99 6.42 9.57
CA ASN A 53 3.08 5.99 10.97
C ASN A 53 3.81 4.66 11.20
N ILE A 54 4.12 3.88 10.16
CA ILE A 54 4.90 2.64 10.29
C ILE A 54 6.37 2.99 10.55
N GLN A 55 6.90 2.62 11.71
CA GLN A 55 8.30 2.94 12.06
C GLN A 55 9.32 2.10 11.28
N ASN A 56 9.07 0.80 11.09
CA ASN A 56 9.96 -0.12 10.38
C ASN A 56 9.32 -0.57 9.07
N LYS A 57 9.46 0.24 8.02
CA LYS A 57 8.96 -0.08 6.69
C LYS A 57 9.92 -1.07 6.02
N THR A 58 9.40 -2.21 5.62
CA THR A 58 10.16 -3.22 4.86
C THR A 58 9.78 -3.16 3.39
N GLU A 59 10.54 -3.86 2.53
CA GLU A 59 10.24 -3.95 1.10
C GLU A 59 8.81 -4.38 0.80
N LYS A 60 8.23 -5.24 1.66
CA LYS A 60 6.84 -5.70 1.49
C LYS A 60 5.83 -4.59 1.77
N VAL A 61 6.10 -3.77 2.78
CA VAL A 61 5.26 -2.61 3.13
C VAL A 61 5.35 -1.56 2.03
N HIS A 62 6.55 -1.27 1.51
CA HIS A 62 6.73 -0.42 0.34
C HIS A 62 6.02 -0.97 -0.91
N GLY A 63 6.12 -2.27 -1.17
CA GLY A 63 5.44 -2.93 -2.29
C GLY A 63 3.90 -2.86 -2.19
N ALA A 64 3.35 -2.97 -0.98
CA ALA A 64 1.92 -2.77 -0.75
C ALA A 64 1.49 -1.32 -1.04
N MET A 65 2.34 -0.35 -0.67
CA MET A 65 2.11 1.07 -0.93
C MET A 65 2.24 1.44 -2.42
N SER A 66 3.19 0.83 -3.14
CA SER A 66 3.41 1.04 -4.59
C SER A 66 2.15 0.81 -5.43
N ARG A 67 1.33 -0.19 -5.04
CA ARG A 67 0.04 -0.49 -5.71
C ARG A 67 -1.00 0.62 -5.57
N ILE A 68 -0.86 1.49 -4.57
CA ILE A 68 -1.77 2.61 -4.31
C ILE A 68 -1.37 3.83 -5.16
N PHE A 69 -0.07 4.03 -5.43
CA PHE A 69 0.43 5.15 -6.25
C PHE A 69 0.08 5.08 -7.73
N PHE A 70 -0.26 3.91 -8.29
CA PHE A 70 -0.77 3.85 -9.66
C PHE A 70 -2.05 4.68 -9.86
N PHE A 71 -2.67 5.21 -8.80
CA PHE A 71 -3.80 6.13 -8.85
C PHE A 71 -3.42 7.63 -8.73
N GLU A 72 -2.22 7.97 -8.26
CA GLU A 72 -1.74 9.37 -8.17
C GLU A 72 -0.30 9.49 -8.69
N GLU A 73 -0.14 10.06 -9.88
CA GLU A 73 1.17 10.25 -10.53
C GLU A 73 2.09 11.30 -9.85
N GLU A 74 1.67 11.97 -8.77
CA GLU A 74 2.29 13.22 -8.32
C GLU A 74 2.79 13.25 -6.87
N ASP A 75 3.11 12.10 -6.25
CA ASP A 75 3.75 12.12 -4.92
C ASP A 75 5.26 11.85 -4.96
N GLN A 76 6.01 12.91 -5.22
CA GLN A 76 7.48 12.91 -5.29
C GLN A 76 8.13 12.39 -3.99
N GLU A 77 7.55 12.62 -2.81
CA GLU A 77 8.11 12.15 -1.54
C GLU A 77 8.16 10.62 -1.48
N LEU A 78 7.15 9.97 -2.06
CA LEU A 78 7.04 8.52 -2.09
C LEU A 78 7.73 7.89 -3.29
N ILE A 79 7.85 8.61 -4.40
CA ILE A 79 8.77 8.25 -5.48
C ILE A 79 10.21 8.24 -4.96
N ASP A 80 10.63 9.28 -4.24
CA ASP A 80 11.97 9.36 -3.65
C ASP A 80 12.20 8.27 -2.58
N GLU A 81 11.20 7.97 -1.76
CA GLU A 81 11.27 6.88 -0.78
C GLU A 81 11.33 5.50 -1.47
N TYR A 82 10.55 5.30 -2.53
CA TYR A 82 10.56 4.08 -3.35
C TYR A 82 11.89 3.91 -4.09
N GLU A 83 12.40 4.95 -4.75
CA GLU A 83 13.69 4.95 -5.43
C GLU A 83 14.85 4.69 -4.46
N ARG A 84 14.80 5.28 -3.26
CA ARG A 84 15.77 5.03 -2.19
C ARG A 84 15.77 3.56 -1.74
N TYR A 85 14.61 2.90 -1.77
CA TYR A 85 14.46 1.50 -1.35
C TYR A 85 14.59 0.47 -2.49
N HIS A 86 14.48 0.87 -3.76
CA HIS A 86 14.45 -0.04 -4.92
C HIS A 86 15.58 0.11 -5.94
N SER A 87 16.71 0.70 -5.58
CA SER A 87 17.97 0.51 -6.31
C SER A 87 18.53 -0.92 -6.05
N PRO A 88 17.87 -2.04 -6.46
CA PRO A 88 17.88 -2.54 -7.86
C PRO A 88 16.64 -3.40 -8.28
N VAL A 89 15.47 -3.24 -7.65
CA VAL A 89 14.30 -4.13 -7.88
C VAL A 89 13.46 -3.72 -9.11
N SER A 90 13.74 -2.56 -9.71
CA SER A 90 13.17 -2.17 -11.01
C SER A 90 13.43 -3.20 -12.13
N PHE A 91 14.46 -4.04 -11.98
CA PHE A 91 14.73 -5.15 -12.90
C PHE A 91 13.64 -6.25 -12.86
N VAL A 92 13.01 -6.48 -11.70
CA VAL A 92 12.02 -7.57 -11.51
C VAL A 92 10.64 -7.19 -12.06
N TYR A 93 10.25 -5.91 -11.94
CA TYR A 93 9.02 -5.42 -12.59
C TYR A 93 9.19 -5.24 -14.11
N GLY A 94 10.42 -4.97 -14.58
CA GLY A 94 10.76 -4.96 -16.01
C GLY A 94 10.52 -6.32 -16.69
N GLU A 95 10.85 -7.43 -16.03
CA GLU A 95 10.58 -8.77 -16.56
C GLU A 95 9.06 -9.07 -16.68
N TYR A 96 8.25 -8.60 -15.71
CA TYR A 96 6.79 -8.78 -15.74
C TYR A 96 6.08 -7.99 -16.86
N LEU A 97 6.64 -6.87 -17.30
CA LEU A 97 6.11 -6.07 -18.42
C LEU A 97 6.68 -6.47 -19.80
N SER A 98 7.67 -7.37 -19.84
CA SER A 98 8.30 -7.84 -21.08
C SER A 98 7.72 -9.15 -21.65
N ILE A 99 6.68 -9.72 -21.04
CA ILE A 99 5.98 -10.94 -21.51
C ILE A 99 4.54 -10.63 -21.96
N ASN A 100 4.29 -9.45 -22.52
CA ASN A 100 3.09 -9.19 -23.32
C ASN A 100 3.43 -8.41 -24.60
#